data_AF-A0A7K8EYZ5-F1
#
_entry.id   AF-A0A7K8EYZ5-F1
#
_cell.length_a   1.000
_cell.length_b   1.000
_cell.length_c   1.000
_cell.angle_alpha   90.00
_cell.angle_beta   90.00
_cell.angle_gamma   90.00
#
_symmetry.space_group_name_H-M   'P 1'
#
loop_
_entity.id
_entity.type
_entity.pdbx_description
1 polymer ?
#
loop_
_entity_poly.entity_id
_entity_poly.type
_entity_poly.pdbx_seq_one_letter_code
_entity_poly.pdbx_strand_id
1 'polypeptide(L)'
;LVHLAIIHCVPAVALCCIAQLPREVLEIQNDLFQTPLHLAVYLEQPSVIQALIRKGVNPGLQDRNGNTPLHLACEQQHLQCAQQLLEGTATADGTTQPHGHHQDLQLQNWQGLACLHISTLKGNIPMMSLLLESGANIDVREGTSGKTPLHLAVECHNRRAVQFLLRSGAYVDAQMYNGCTPLHLAVGRKDAAIAAILSHSGADTLLRNMENETAQDLADGNDDLLALLPFDDLKISGKPVVCSE
;
A
#
# COMPACT_ATOMS: atom_id res chain seq x y z
N LEU A 1 21.99 -24.49 6.61
CA LEU A 1 21.68 -24.78 8.03
C LEU A 1 20.71 -23.76 8.63
N VAL A 2 21.02 -22.45 8.59
CA VAL A 2 20.15 -21.42 9.18
C VAL A 2 18.72 -21.42 8.60
N HIS A 3 18.54 -21.52 7.27
CA HIS A 3 17.20 -21.64 6.66
C HIS A 3 16.44 -22.85 7.21
N LEU A 4 17.08 -24.02 7.29
CA LEU A 4 16.46 -25.25 7.83
C LEU A 4 16.08 -25.09 9.30
N ALA A 5 16.94 -24.48 10.12
CA ALA A 5 16.66 -24.25 11.53
C ALA A 5 15.44 -23.35 11.73
N ILE A 6 15.27 -22.34 10.88
CA ILE A 6 14.09 -21.46 10.88
C ILE A 6 12.84 -22.23 10.40
N ILE A 7 12.93 -22.94 9.28
CA ILE A 7 11.82 -23.73 8.69
C ILE A 7 11.28 -24.77 9.67
N HIS A 8 12.15 -25.45 10.39
CA HIS A 8 11.77 -26.47 11.38
C HIS A 8 11.47 -25.88 12.77
N CYS A 9 11.36 -24.55 12.89
CA CYS A 9 11.04 -23.84 14.14
C CYS A 9 11.95 -24.25 15.31
N VAL A 10 13.26 -24.31 15.08
CA VAL A 10 14.29 -24.61 16.10
C VAL A 10 15.05 -23.32 16.44
N PRO A 11 14.46 -22.39 17.23
CA PRO A 11 14.99 -21.05 17.41
C PRO A 11 16.36 -21.04 18.10
N ALA A 12 16.65 -22.00 18.99
CA ALA A 12 17.96 -22.09 19.64
C ALA A 12 19.09 -22.31 18.62
N VAL A 13 18.88 -23.19 17.64
CA VAL A 13 19.86 -23.45 16.57
C VAL A 13 19.92 -22.25 15.62
N ALA A 14 18.78 -21.68 15.24
CA ALA A 14 18.73 -20.50 14.38
C ALA A 14 19.51 -19.32 14.99
N LEU A 15 19.26 -18.99 16.25
CA LEU A 15 19.94 -17.93 16.99
C LEU A 15 21.44 -18.20 17.13
N CYS A 16 21.82 -19.44 17.42
CA CYS A 16 23.22 -19.87 17.49
C CYS A 16 23.94 -19.70 16.14
N CYS A 17 23.29 -20.06 15.02
CA CYS A 17 23.79 -19.82 13.68
C CYS A 17 23.92 -18.32 13.39
N ILE A 18 22.88 -17.53 13.67
CA ILE A 18 22.87 -16.08 13.43
C ILE A 18 24.00 -15.39 14.20
N ALA A 19 24.24 -15.79 15.44
CA ALA A 19 25.33 -15.25 16.27
C ALA A 19 26.72 -15.49 15.66
N GLN A 20 26.95 -16.66 15.06
CA GLN A 20 28.26 -17.09 14.58
C GLN A 20 28.54 -16.77 13.11
N LEU A 21 27.51 -16.71 12.28
CA LEU A 21 27.68 -16.49 10.83
C LEU A 21 27.89 -15.01 10.52
N PRO A 22 28.72 -14.71 9.49
CA PRO A 22 28.86 -13.35 8.97
C PRO A 22 27.60 -12.93 8.22
N ARG A 23 27.40 -11.62 8.09
CA ARG A 23 26.19 -11.01 7.50
C ARG A 23 25.91 -11.55 6.09
N GLU A 24 26.94 -11.66 5.27
CA GLU A 24 26.85 -12.08 3.86
C GLU A 24 26.26 -13.49 3.74
N VAL A 25 26.57 -14.39 4.68
CA VAL A 25 26.01 -15.75 4.71
C VAL A 25 24.54 -15.72 5.15
N LEU A 26 24.16 -14.79 6.01
CA LEU A 26 22.77 -14.57 6.43
C LEU A 26 21.92 -13.88 5.36
N GLU A 27 22.51 -13.41 4.27
CA GLU A 27 21.83 -12.83 3.11
C GLU A 27 21.68 -13.82 1.95
N ILE A 28 22.29 -15.00 2.03
CA ILE A 28 22.15 -16.05 1.01
C ILE A 28 20.68 -16.44 0.87
N GLN A 29 20.23 -16.46 -0.38
CA GLN A 29 18.88 -16.83 -0.75
C GLN A 29 18.78 -18.32 -1.08
N ASN A 30 17.67 -18.96 -0.71
CA ASN A 30 17.36 -20.33 -1.15
C ASN A 30 16.83 -20.35 -2.60
N ASP A 31 16.39 -21.50 -3.10
CA ASP A 31 15.87 -21.67 -4.47
C ASP A 31 14.58 -20.85 -4.75
N LEU A 32 13.92 -20.33 -3.70
CA LEU A 32 12.77 -19.43 -3.80
C LEU A 32 13.19 -17.96 -3.64
N PHE A 33 14.49 -17.68 -3.73
CA PHE A 33 15.11 -16.38 -3.48
C PHE A 33 14.86 -15.83 -2.05
N GLN A 34 14.53 -16.69 -1.09
CA GLN A 34 14.23 -16.27 0.28
C GLN A 34 15.49 -16.26 1.13
N THR A 35 15.72 -15.13 1.80
CA THR A 35 16.70 -15.03 2.88
C THR A 35 16.14 -15.66 4.18
N PRO A 36 16.98 -15.95 5.18
CA PRO A 36 16.54 -16.29 6.53
C PRO A 36 15.52 -15.31 7.12
N LEU A 37 15.63 -14.01 6.79
CA LEU A 37 14.70 -12.98 7.26
C LEU A 37 13.30 -13.14 6.66
N HIS A 38 13.18 -13.51 5.38
CA HIS A 38 11.88 -13.83 4.76
C HIS A 38 11.20 -14.98 5.51
N LEU A 39 11.95 -16.06 5.78
CA LEU A 39 11.43 -17.24 6.46
C LEU A 39 11.02 -16.93 7.91
N ALA A 40 11.83 -16.14 8.62
CA ALA A 40 11.53 -15.75 10.00
C ALA A 40 10.25 -14.91 10.10
N VAL A 41 10.01 -14.01 9.14
CA VAL A 41 8.76 -13.24 9.05
C VAL A 41 7.58 -14.11 8.66
N TYR A 42 7.77 -14.98 7.66
CA TYR A 42 6.73 -15.89 7.18
C TYR A 42 6.23 -16.84 8.29
N LEU A 43 7.12 -17.26 9.19
CA LEU A 43 6.84 -18.17 10.29
C LEU A 43 6.61 -17.46 11.64
N GLU A 44 6.47 -16.13 11.64
CA GLU A 44 6.23 -15.31 12.85
C GLU A 44 7.21 -15.60 14.00
N GLN A 45 8.52 -15.56 13.71
CA GLN A 45 9.58 -15.83 14.69
C GLN A 45 10.26 -14.52 15.16
N PRO A 46 9.63 -13.73 16.06
CA PRO A 46 10.10 -12.38 16.41
C PRO A 46 11.52 -12.35 17.00
N SER A 47 11.90 -13.37 17.77
CA SER A 47 13.26 -13.46 18.34
C SER A 47 14.32 -13.65 17.24
N VAL A 48 13.98 -14.38 16.18
CA VAL A 48 14.87 -14.63 15.05
C VAL A 48 14.94 -13.39 14.15
N ILE A 49 13.81 -12.75 13.89
CA ILE A 49 13.73 -11.46 13.17
C ILE A 49 14.63 -10.43 13.85
N GLN A 50 14.47 -10.24 15.16
CA GLN A 50 15.27 -9.26 15.90
C GLN A 50 16.78 -9.59 15.89
N ALA A 51 17.15 -10.87 15.96
CA ALA A 51 18.55 -11.28 15.86
C ALA A 51 19.15 -11.00 14.48
N LEU A 52 18.40 -11.25 13.40
CA LEU A 52 18.82 -10.95 12.03
C LEU A 52 18.94 -9.43 11.80
N ILE A 53 17.98 -8.64 12.27
CA ILE A 53 18.02 -7.17 12.16
C ILE A 53 19.22 -6.60 12.93
N ARG A 54 19.51 -7.10 14.14
CA ARG A 54 20.71 -6.74 14.92
C ARG A 54 22.02 -7.08 14.22
N LYS A 55 22.04 -8.12 13.37
CA LYS A 55 23.18 -8.44 12.50
C LYS A 55 23.31 -7.54 11.29
N GLY A 56 22.35 -6.65 11.05
CA GLY A 56 22.36 -5.68 9.96
C GLY A 56 22.19 -6.33 8.59
N VAL A 57 21.47 -7.45 8.49
CA VAL A 57 21.15 -8.05 7.19
C VAL A 57 20.27 -7.09 6.38
N ASN A 58 20.42 -7.09 5.05
CA ASN A 58 19.64 -6.24 4.17
C ASN A 58 18.15 -6.67 4.13
N PRO A 59 17.20 -5.87 4.66
CA PRO A 59 15.77 -6.18 4.60
C PRO A 59 15.13 -5.87 3.23
N GLY A 60 15.89 -5.30 2.29
CA GLY A 60 15.43 -4.96 0.94
C GLY A 60 15.61 -6.06 -0.10
N LEU A 61 16.22 -7.21 0.25
CA LEU A 61 16.34 -8.34 -0.67
C LEU A 61 14.94 -8.88 -1.00
N GLN A 62 14.70 -9.18 -2.28
CA GLN A 62 13.42 -9.65 -2.79
C GLN A 62 13.44 -11.15 -3.06
N ASP A 63 12.35 -11.84 -2.71
CA ASP A 63 12.11 -13.23 -3.06
C ASP A 63 11.69 -13.42 -4.54
N ARG A 64 11.34 -14.66 -4.92
CA ARG A 64 10.95 -15.02 -6.30
C ARG A 64 9.65 -14.35 -6.78
N ASN A 65 8.98 -13.57 -5.95
CA ASN A 65 7.78 -12.83 -6.28
C ASN A 65 8.05 -11.31 -6.23
N GLY A 66 9.29 -10.90 -5.99
CA GLY A 66 9.64 -9.50 -5.73
C GLY A 66 9.29 -9.05 -4.31
N ASN A 67 8.86 -9.94 -3.40
CA ASN A 67 8.48 -9.53 -2.05
C ASN A 67 9.72 -9.38 -1.19
N THR A 68 9.83 -8.28 -0.46
CA THR A 68 10.75 -8.19 0.69
C THR A 68 10.11 -8.87 1.91
N PRO A 69 10.84 -9.08 3.02
CA PRO A 69 10.24 -9.55 4.26
C PRO A 69 9.11 -8.63 4.76
N LEU A 70 9.19 -7.31 4.53
CA LEU A 70 8.10 -6.39 4.91
C LEU A 70 6.85 -6.59 4.05
N HIS A 71 7.00 -6.88 2.76
CA HIS A 71 5.88 -7.26 1.90
C HIS A 71 5.17 -8.51 2.43
N LEU A 72 5.93 -9.53 2.86
CA LEU A 72 5.37 -10.75 3.46
C LEU A 72 4.61 -10.44 4.77
N ALA A 73 5.17 -9.58 5.63
CA ALA A 73 4.50 -9.15 6.86
C ALA A 73 3.16 -8.44 6.57
N CYS A 74 3.11 -7.59 5.53
CA CYS A 74 1.89 -6.92 5.11
C CYS A 74 0.86 -7.90 4.53
N GLU A 75 1.30 -8.82 3.66
CA GLU A 75 0.44 -9.81 3.00
C GLU A 75 -0.20 -10.78 4.01
N GLN A 76 0.56 -11.17 5.03
CA GLN A 76 0.10 -12.06 6.11
C GLN A 76 -0.50 -11.31 7.31
N GLN A 77 -0.51 -9.97 7.27
CA GLN A 77 -1.03 -9.11 8.34
C GLN A 77 -0.30 -9.26 9.70
N HIS A 78 0.98 -9.66 9.68
CA HIS A 78 1.81 -9.83 10.86
C HIS A 78 2.36 -8.49 11.37
N LEU A 79 1.51 -7.71 12.05
CA LEU A 79 1.82 -6.35 12.52
C LEU A 79 3.09 -6.28 13.38
N GLN A 80 3.26 -7.24 14.31
CA GLN A 80 4.45 -7.28 15.17
C GLN A 80 5.75 -7.48 14.36
N CYS A 81 5.71 -8.32 13.32
CA CYS A 81 6.87 -8.52 12.45
C CYS A 81 7.19 -7.25 11.66
N ALA A 82 6.16 -6.56 11.15
CA ALA A 82 6.33 -5.28 10.46
C ALA A 82 6.92 -4.21 11.38
N GLN A 83 6.44 -4.09 12.62
CA GLN A 83 6.99 -3.17 13.62
C GLN A 83 8.48 -3.44 13.84
N GLN A 84 8.87 -4.69 14.07
CA GLN A 84 10.28 -5.05 14.26
C GLN A 84 11.15 -4.72 13.05
N LEU A 85 10.64 -4.93 11.83
CA LEU A 85 11.36 -4.61 10.59
C LEU A 85 11.57 -3.09 10.42
N LEU A 86 10.59 -2.28 10.83
CA LEU A 86 10.58 -0.82 10.64
C LEU A 86 11.31 -0.06 11.77
N GLU A 87 11.28 -0.56 13.00
CA GLU A 87 11.89 0.11 14.16
C GLU A 87 13.43 0.17 14.11
N GLY A 88 14.07 -0.56 13.18
CA GLY A 88 15.52 -0.58 13.02
C GLY A 88 16.27 -1.07 14.28
N THR A 89 17.60 -1.04 14.25
CA THR A 89 18.40 -1.38 15.43
C THR A 89 18.47 -0.16 16.36
N ALA A 90 17.56 -0.05 17.33
CA ALA A 90 17.78 0.84 18.47
C ALA A 90 19.04 0.35 19.23
N THR A 91 20.12 1.12 19.17
CA THR A 91 21.31 0.83 20.00
C THR A 91 21.00 1.21 21.45
N ALA A 92 21.55 0.45 22.41
CA ALA A 92 21.31 0.63 23.84
C ALA A 92 21.76 2.02 24.38
N ASP A 93 22.51 2.77 23.58
CA ASP A 93 23.16 4.02 24.00
C ASP A 93 22.32 5.26 23.66
N GLY A 94 21.07 5.09 23.21
CA GLY A 94 20.15 6.21 22.91
C GLY A 94 20.58 7.04 21.69
N THR A 95 21.73 6.77 21.09
CA THR A 95 22.11 7.28 19.77
C THR A 95 21.48 6.38 18.73
N THR A 96 20.39 6.83 18.11
CA THR A 96 19.95 6.30 16.82
C THR A 96 21.06 6.62 15.81
N GLN A 97 22.07 5.77 15.72
CA GLN A 97 22.97 5.82 14.59
C GLN A 97 22.11 5.51 13.36
N PRO A 98 22.03 6.40 12.35
CA PRO A 98 21.40 6.09 11.09
C PRO A 98 22.33 5.12 10.35
N HIS A 99 22.46 3.89 10.85
CA HIS A 99 23.17 2.83 10.19
C HIS A 99 22.32 2.35 9.00
N GLY A 100 22.37 3.14 7.92
CA GLY A 100 22.67 2.69 6.56
C GLY A 100 21.64 1.84 5.81
N HIS A 101 20.52 1.46 6.40
CA HIS A 101 19.50 0.68 5.69
C HIS A 101 18.13 1.34 5.82
N HIS A 102 17.99 2.53 5.20
CA HIS A 102 16.66 3.09 4.93
C HIS A 102 15.96 2.14 3.97
N GLN A 103 15.05 1.32 4.49
CA GLN A 103 14.24 0.43 3.67
C GLN A 103 13.40 1.31 2.74
N ASP A 104 13.51 1.12 1.43
CA ASP A 104 12.64 1.79 0.47
C ASP A 104 11.22 1.23 0.61
N LEU A 105 10.35 1.96 1.31
CA LEU A 105 8.96 1.59 1.54
C LEU A 105 8.11 1.70 0.26
N GLN A 106 8.67 2.27 -0.81
CA GLN A 106 8.03 2.40 -2.11
C GLN A 106 8.47 1.32 -3.09
N LEU A 107 9.48 0.52 -2.73
CA LEU A 107 9.90 -0.65 -3.50
C LEU A 107 8.69 -1.54 -3.77
N GLN A 108 8.51 -1.91 -5.02
CA GLN A 108 7.38 -2.69 -5.47
C GLN A 108 7.80 -4.15 -5.69
N ASN A 109 6.90 -5.07 -5.37
CA ASN A 109 7.04 -6.45 -5.81
C ASN A 109 6.75 -6.60 -7.32
N TRP A 110 6.83 -7.82 -7.86
CA TRP A 110 6.63 -8.04 -9.30
C TRP A 110 5.17 -7.86 -9.78
N GLN A 111 4.24 -7.65 -8.86
CA GLN A 111 2.87 -7.24 -9.18
C GLN A 111 2.74 -5.71 -9.25
N GLY A 112 3.82 -4.96 -9.04
CA GLY A 112 3.81 -3.49 -8.99
C GLY A 112 3.28 -2.94 -7.67
N LEU A 113 3.21 -3.75 -6.61
CA LEU A 113 2.64 -3.35 -5.32
C LEU A 113 3.73 -3.07 -4.29
N ALA A 114 3.77 -1.84 -3.78
CA ALA A 114 4.43 -1.50 -2.52
C ALA A 114 3.62 -1.98 -1.28
N CYS A 115 4.26 -1.98 -0.11
CA CYS A 115 3.67 -2.47 1.16
C CYS A 115 2.36 -1.77 1.55
N LEU A 116 2.23 -0.45 1.27
CA LEU A 116 1.01 0.29 1.56
C LEU A 116 -0.17 -0.15 0.68
N HIS A 117 0.08 -0.53 -0.57
CA HIS A 117 -0.96 -1.09 -1.44
C HIS A 117 -1.46 -2.43 -0.89
N ILE A 118 -0.54 -3.34 -0.54
CA ILE A 118 -0.89 -4.65 0.03
C ILE A 118 -1.74 -4.47 1.30
N SER A 119 -1.29 -3.62 2.22
CA SER A 119 -2.01 -3.36 3.47
C SER A 119 -3.40 -2.78 3.23
N THR A 120 -3.54 -1.95 2.20
CA THR A 120 -4.83 -1.38 1.79
C THR A 120 -5.76 -2.43 1.20
N LEU A 121 -5.26 -3.32 0.33
CA LEU A 121 -6.01 -4.45 -0.22
C LEU A 121 -6.48 -5.42 0.87
N LYS A 122 -5.68 -5.60 1.94
CA LYS A 122 -6.09 -6.37 3.13
C LYS A 122 -7.04 -5.62 4.06
N GLY A 123 -7.23 -4.31 3.87
CA GLY A 123 -8.02 -3.45 4.75
C GLY A 123 -7.43 -3.31 6.16
N ASN A 124 -6.14 -3.56 6.33
CA ASN A 124 -5.47 -3.56 7.64
C ASN A 124 -5.03 -2.14 8.01
N ILE A 125 -5.96 -1.37 8.59
CA ILE A 125 -5.71 0.02 9.00
C ILE A 125 -4.53 0.16 9.98
N PRO A 126 -4.36 -0.69 11.02
CA PRO A 126 -3.16 -0.63 11.87
C PRO A 126 -1.85 -0.75 11.08
N MET A 127 -1.76 -1.67 10.13
CA MET A 127 -0.57 -1.82 9.28
C MET A 127 -0.37 -0.59 8.37
N MET A 128 -1.45 -0.04 7.81
CA MET A 128 -1.38 1.20 7.02
C MET A 128 -0.87 2.37 7.87
N SER A 129 -1.33 2.52 9.10
CA SER A 129 -0.86 3.56 10.05
C SER A 129 0.63 3.42 10.31
N LEU A 130 1.08 2.22 10.66
CA LEU A 130 2.48 1.93 10.91
C LEU A 130 3.38 2.29 9.71
N LEU A 131 2.96 1.93 8.50
CA LEU A 131 3.72 2.23 7.28
C LEU A 131 3.80 3.74 7.02
N LEU A 132 2.69 4.47 7.17
CA LEU A 132 2.65 5.93 6.99
C LEU A 132 3.50 6.66 8.04
N GLU A 133 3.41 6.24 9.30
CA GLU A 133 4.26 6.75 10.40
C GLU A 133 5.75 6.48 10.15
N SER A 134 6.07 5.39 9.45
CA SER A 134 7.43 5.03 9.04
C SER A 134 7.89 5.73 7.75
N GLY A 135 7.07 6.61 7.18
CA GLY A 135 7.43 7.43 6.01
C GLY A 135 7.02 6.86 4.66
N ALA A 136 6.12 5.87 4.61
CA ALA A 136 5.58 5.41 3.33
C ALA A 136 4.84 6.55 2.61
N ASN A 137 5.11 6.74 1.32
CA ASN A 137 4.37 7.71 0.51
C ASN A 137 2.89 7.28 0.38
N ILE A 138 1.98 8.12 0.88
CA ILE A 138 0.54 7.88 0.87
C ILE A 138 -0.07 7.83 -0.53
N ASP A 139 0.53 8.54 -1.49
CA ASP A 139 0.09 8.63 -2.89
C ASP A 139 0.99 7.80 -3.83
N VAL A 140 1.69 6.80 -3.29
CA VAL A 140 2.44 5.84 -4.11
C VAL A 140 1.53 5.24 -5.17
N ARG A 141 2.00 5.12 -6.42
CA ARG A 141 1.24 4.53 -7.54
C ARG A 141 1.70 3.11 -7.81
N GLU A 142 0.78 2.17 -7.92
CA GLU A 142 1.12 0.80 -8.33
C GLU A 142 1.48 0.70 -9.82
N GLY A 143 2.27 -0.31 -10.16
CA GLY A 143 2.94 -0.41 -11.45
C GLY A 143 2.05 -0.67 -12.67
N THR A 144 0.86 -1.24 -12.52
CA THR A 144 0.01 -1.69 -13.64
C THR A 144 -0.92 -0.60 -14.18
N SER A 145 -1.68 0.08 -13.32
CA SER A 145 -2.69 1.08 -13.72
C SER A 145 -2.49 2.44 -13.05
N GLY A 146 -1.45 2.58 -12.22
CA GLY A 146 -1.13 3.82 -11.51
C GLY A 146 -2.09 4.10 -10.36
N LYS A 147 -2.80 3.09 -9.84
CA LYS A 147 -3.69 3.25 -8.69
C LYS A 147 -2.89 3.63 -7.45
N THR A 148 -3.36 4.63 -6.73
CA THR A 148 -2.88 4.92 -5.36
C THR A 148 -3.59 4.03 -4.34
N PRO A 149 -3.11 3.94 -3.09
CA PRO A 149 -3.85 3.31 -2.00
C PRO A 149 -5.31 3.79 -1.91
N LEU A 150 -5.58 5.08 -2.14
CA LEU A 150 -6.94 5.61 -2.11
C LEU A 150 -7.82 4.97 -3.19
N HIS A 151 -7.32 4.78 -4.41
CA HIS A 151 -8.04 4.06 -5.47
C HIS A 151 -8.33 2.60 -5.09
N LEU A 152 -7.35 1.90 -4.51
CA LEU A 152 -7.53 0.51 -4.07
C LEU A 152 -8.56 0.40 -2.95
N ALA A 153 -8.57 1.34 -2.00
CA ALA A 153 -9.58 1.37 -0.94
C ALA A 153 -11.01 1.55 -1.49
N VAL A 154 -11.18 2.37 -2.54
CA VAL A 154 -12.44 2.52 -3.27
C VAL A 154 -12.81 1.23 -4.00
N GLU A 155 -11.87 0.61 -4.71
CA GLU A 155 -12.09 -0.65 -5.44
C GLU A 155 -12.48 -1.81 -4.52
N CYS A 156 -11.96 -1.84 -3.30
CA CYS A 156 -12.33 -2.80 -2.26
C CYS A 156 -13.62 -2.45 -1.50
N HIS A 157 -14.32 -1.36 -1.86
CA HIS A 157 -15.50 -0.86 -1.14
C HIS A 157 -15.25 -0.60 0.36
N ASN A 158 -14.01 -0.31 0.74
CA ASN A 158 -13.61 -0.17 2.14
C ASN A 158 -13.68 1.28 2.60
N ARG A 159 -14.88 1.69 3.02
CA ARG A 159 -15.15 3.05 3.55
C ARG A 159 -14.21 3.47 4.68
N ARG A 160 -13.79 2.53 5.55
CA ARG A 160 -12.88 2.84 6.67
C ARG A 160 -11.48 3.17 6.15
N ALA A 161 -10.98 2.42 5.18
CA ALA A 161 -9.69 2.69 4.53
C ALA A 161 -9.71 4.01 3.76
N VAL A 162 -10.79 4.30 3.02
CA VAL A 162 -10.98 5.58 2.32
C VAL A 162 -10.91 6.75 3.31
N GLN A 163 -11.71 6.70 4.39
CA GLN A 163 -11.70 7.77 5.41
C GLN A 163 -10.35 7.91 6.10
N PHE A 164 -9.69 6.80 6.40
CA PHE A 164 -8.36 6.81 7.00
C PHE A 164 -7.35 7.50 6.09
N LEU A 165 -7.25 7.09 4.82
CA LEU A 165 -6.30 7.64 3.86
C LEU A 165 -6.53 9.15 3.64
N LEU A 166 -7.78 9.59 3.50
CA LEU A 166 -8.12 11.02 3.34
C LEU A 166 -7.73 11.83 4.58
N ARG A 167 -8.00 11.32 5.79
CA ARG A 167 -7.58 11.98 7.04
C ARG A 167 -6.07 12.03 7.21
N SER A 168 -5.36 11.04 6.65
CA SER A 168 -3.90 10.97 6.63
C SER A 168 -3.27 11.81 5.51
N GLY A 169 -4.07 12.55 4.74
CA GLY A 169 -3.59 13.50 3.73
C GLY A 169 -3.41 12.94 2.33
N ALA A 170 -4.06 11.81 1.99
CA ALA A 170 -4.06 11.29 0.62
C ALA A 170 -4.66 12.33 -0.34
N TYR A 171 -4.04 12.50 -1.51
CA TYR A 171 -4.55 13.42 -2.51
C TYR A 171 -5.85 12.88 -3.12
N VAL A 172 -6.97 13.56 -2.82
CA VAL A 172 -8.33 13.10 -3.17
C VAL A 172 -8.54 12.93 -4.67
N ASP A 173 -7.87 13.76 -5.49
CA ASP A 173 -7.98 13.79 -6.95
C ASP A 173 -6.78 13.14 -7.64
N ALA A 174 -6.08 12.23 -6.96
CA ALA A 174 -5.01 11.46 -7.58
C ALA A 174 -5.52 10.78 -8.85
N GLN A 175 -4.73 10.81 -9.92
CA GLN A 175 -5.11 10.21 -11.20
C GLN A 175 -4.34 8.91 -11.45
N MET A 176 -5.08 7.88 -11.84
CA MET A 176 -4.59 6.67 -12.50
C MET A 176 -3.99 7.00 -13.88
N TYR A 177 -3.35 6.02 -14.53
CA TYR A 177 -2.79 6.20 -15.87
C TYR A 177 -3.83 6.52 -16.95
N ASN A 178 -5.09 6.11 -16.76
CA ASN A 178 -6.20 6.48 -17.66
C ASN A 178 -6.91 7.78 -17.26
N GLY A 179 -6.35 8.56 -16.31
CA GLY A 179 -6.92 9.81 -15.83
C GLY A 179 -8.09 9.65 -14.86
N CYS A 180 -8.56 8.43 -14.57
CA CYS A 180 -9.61 8.23 -13.57
C CYS A 180 -9.12 8.63 -12.17
N THR A 181 -9.98 9.34 -11.44
CA THR A 181 -9.79 9.67 -10.01
C THR A 181 -10.52 8.66 -9.11
N PRO A 182 -10.30 8.66 -7.78
CA PRO A 182 -11.08 7.85 -6.86
C PRO A 182 -12.59 8.08 -6.98
N LEU A 183 -13.03 9.32 -7.29
CA LEU A 183 -14.44 9.64 -7.47
C LEU A 183 -15.01 8.98 -8.73
N HIS A 184 -14.27 8.98 -9.85
CA HIS A 184 -14.67 8.23 -11.06
C HIS A 184 -14.90 6.75 -10.74
N LEU A 185 -13.98 6.13 -9.99
CA LEU A 185 -14.11 4.72 -9.60
C LEU A 185 -15.32 4.48 -8.69
N ALA A 186 -15.57 5.35 -7.71
CA ALA A 186 -16.70 5.20 -6.78
C ALA A 186 -18.03 5.29 -7.52
N VAL A 187 -18.17 6.26 -8.44
CA VAL A 187 -19.40 6.46 -9.22
C VAL A 187 -19.60 5.35 -10.25
N GLY A 188 -18.57 4.99 -11.02
CA GLY A 188 -18.67 3.88 -12.00
C GLY A 188 -18.97 2.53 -11.36
N ARG A 189 -18.63 2.34 -10.07
CA ARG A 189 -18.98 1.15 -9.27
C ARG A 189 -20.30 1.28 -8.50
N LYS A 190 -21.00 2.40 -8.66
CA LYS A 190 -22.28 2.71 -8.00
C LYS A 190 -22.20 2.74 -6.46
N ASP A 191 -21.04 3.10 -5.90
CA ASP A 191 -20.83 3.22 -4.45
C ASP A 191 -21.11 4.65 -3.96
N ALA A 192 -22.39 4.96 -3.76
CA ALA A 192 -22.84 6.29 -3.32
C ALA A 192 -22.26 6.72 -1.97
N ALA A 193 -22.00 5.77 -1.07
CA ALA A 193 -21.45 6.09 0.24
C ALA A 193 -19.99 6.56 0.14
N ILE A 194 -19.17 5.90 -0.69
CA ILE A 194 -17.79 6.34 -0.94
C ILE A 194 -17.75 7.60 -1.80
N ALA A 195 -18.59 7.70 -2.83
CA ALA A 195 -18.70 8.91 -3.65
C ALA A 195 -19.05 10.14 -2.80
N ALA A 196 -19.98 10.00 -1.84
CA ALA A 196 -20.28 11.03 -0.87
C ALA A 196 -19.04 11.39 -0.02
N ILE A 197 -18.32 10.41 0.54
CA ILE A 197 -17.12 10.67 1.35
C ILE A 197 -16.08 11.47 0.55
N LEU A 198 -15.81 11.08 -0.70
CA LEU A 198 -14.85 11.75 -1.58
C LEU A 198 -15.29 13.18 -1.91
N SER A 199 -16.57 13.38 -2.25
CA SER A 199 -17.13 14.71 -2.55
C SER A 199 -17.05 15.64 -1.33
N HIS A 200 -17.41 15.14 -0.13
CA HIS A 200 -17.26 15.90 1.12
C HIS A 200 -15.79 16.19 1.48
N SER A 201 -14.85 15.42 0.92
CA SER A 201 -13.41 15.62 1.10
C SER A 201 -12.80 16.52 0.01
N GLY A 202 -13.63 17.16 -0.82
CA GLY A 202 -13.20 18.14 -1.81
C GLY A 202 -12.78 17.55 -3.16
N ALA A 203 -13.21 16.34 -3.50
CA ALA A 203 -12.98 15.77 -4.83
C ALA A 203 -13.56 16.69 -5.92
N ASP A 204 -12.76 17.03 -6.92
CA ASP A 204 -13.20 17.82 -8.06
C ASP A 204 -14.06 16.96 -9.01
N THR A 205 -15.35 17.29 -9.09
CA THR A 205 -16.34 16.57 -9.89
C THR A 205 -16.24 16.87 -11.39
N LEU A 206 -15.45 17.87 -11.78
CA LEU A 206 -15.28 18.32 -13.17
C LEU A 206 -14.05 17.73 -13.86
N LEU A 207 -13.18 17.05 -13.10
CA LEU A 207 -12.03 16.35 -13.69
C LEU A 207 -12.50 15.32 -14.69
N ARG A 208 -11.78 15.22 -15.81
CA ARG A 208 -12.07 14.30 -16.89
C ARG A 208 -11.00 13.23 -17.00
N ASN A 209 -11.43 11.99 -17.20
CA ASN A 209 -10.54 10.89 -17.55
C ASN A 209 -10.06 11.02 -19.03
N MET A 210 -9.24 10.07 -19.49
CA MET A 210 -8.76 10.05 -20.87
C MET A 210 -9.85 9.82 -21.93
N GLU A 211 -11.02 9.34 -21.53
CA GLU A 211 -12.21 9.20 -22.39
C GLU A 211 -13.05 10.48 -22.41
N ASN A 212 -12.56 11.57 -21.80
CA ASN A 212 -13.21 12.86 -21.66
C ASN A 212 -14.51 12.80 -20.84
N GLU A 213 -14.64 11.81 -19.97
CA GLU A 213 -15.78 11.61 -19.07
C GLU A 213 -15.47 12.19 -17.69
N THR A 214 -16.45 12.89 -17.12
CA THR A 214 -16.46 13.25 -15.70
C THR A 214 -16.98 12.10 -14.85
N ALA A 215 -16.81 12.16 -13.52
CA ALA A 215 -17.43 11.18 -12.63
C ALA A 215 -18.96 11.10 -12.83
N GLN A 216 -19.61 12.23 -13.14
CA GLN A 216 -21.06 12.27 -13.40
C GLN A 216 -21.44 11.52 -14.69
N ASP A 217 -20.61 11.56 -15.73
CA ASP A 217 -20.84 10.82 -16.97
C ASP A 217 -20.87 9.30 -16.72
N LEU A 218 -20.13 8.82 -15.72
CA LEU A 218 -20.09 7.42 -15.30
C LEU A 218 -21.25 6.98 -14.40
N ALA A 219 -22.14 7.90 -13.97
CA ALA A 219 -23.24 7.58 -13.06
C ALA A 219 -24.35 6.74 -13.73
N ASP A 220 -24.36 6.65 -15.06
CA ASP A 220 -25.27 5.81 -15.87
C ASP A 220 -26.76 5.96 -15.45
N GLY A 221 -27.17 7.20 -15.18
CA GLY A 221 -28.56 7.54 -14.79
C GLY A 221 -28.95 7.21 -13.33
N ASN A 222 -27.99 6.94 -12.44
CA ASN A 222 -28.27 6.72 -11.02
C ASN A 222 -28.55 8.06 -10.30
N ASP A 223 -29.82 8.36 -10.06
CA ASP A 223 -30.30 9.60 -9.43
C ASP A 223 -29.64 9.88 -8.07
N ASP A 224 -29.38 8.85 -7.25
CA ASP A 224 -28.75 9.02 -5.94
C ASP A 224 -27.29 9.50 -6.07
N LEU A 225 -26.56 9.01 -7.07
CA LEU A 225 -25.20 9.46 -7.37
C LEU A 225 -25.21 10.85 -8.00
N LEU A 226 -26.16 11.11 -8.90
CA LEU A 226 -26.32 12.41 -9.54
C LEU A 226 -26.68 13.49 -8.51
N ALA A 227 -27.45 13.17 -7.47
CA ALA A 227 -27.78 14.10 -6.40
C ALA A 227 -26.57 14.47 -5.52
N LEU A 228 -25.54 13.61 -5.45
CA LEU A 228 -24.31 13.85 -4.69
C LEU A 228 -23.29 14.69 -5.47
N LEU A 229 -23.38 14.70 -6.80
CA LEU A 229 -22.50 15.45 -7.68
C LEU A 229 -23.18 16.78 -8.01
N PRO A 230 -22.55 17.95 -7.80
CA PRO A 230 -23.15 19.22 -8.15
C PRO A 230 -23.48 19.24 -9.66
N PHE A 231 -24.69 19.66 -9.99
CA PHE A 231 -25.10 19.87 -11.38
C PHE A 231 -24.23 20.97 -12.01
N ASP A 232 -23.62 20.65 -13.14
CA ASP A 232 -22.90 21.63 -13.95
C ASP A 232 -23.86 22.23 -14.99
N ASP A 233 -24.37 23.44 -14.73
CA ASP A 233 -25.24 24.21 -15.65
C ASP A 233 -24.55 24.56 -16.99
N LEU A 234 -23.24 24.34 -17.11
CA LEU A 234 -22.46 24.62 -18.31
C LEU A 234 -22.58 23.53 -19.40
N LYS A 235 -23.32 22.45 -19.14
CA LYS A 235 -23.69 21.43 -20.13
C LYS A 235 -24.97 21.75 -20.92
N ILE A 236 -25.38 23.02 -21.02
CA ILE A 236 -26.28 23.43 -22.11
C ILE A 236 -25.49 23.32 -23.42
N SER A 237 -25.50 22.11 -23.97
CA SER A 237 -25.17 21.81 -25.35
C SER A 237 -25.76 22.92 -26.23
N GLY A 238 -24.88 23.73 -26.82
CA GLY A 238 -25.23 24.84 -27.69
C GLY A 238 -25.84 24.37 -29.01
N LYS A 239 -26.97 23.68 -28.96
CA LYS A 239 -27.89 23.63 -30.08
C LYS A 239 -28.81 24.84 -29.94
N PRO A 240 -28.72 25.82 -30.87
CA PRO A 240 -29.66 26.93 -30.85
C PRO A 240 -31.08 26.35 -30.95
N VAL A 241 -31.94 26.74 -30.02
CA VAL A 241 -33.37 26.47 -30.09
C VAL A 241 -33.87 27.23 -31.31
N VAL A 242 -34.05 26.51 -32.41
CA VAL A 242 -34.67 27.06 -33.61
C VAL A 242 -36.17 27.07 -33.33
N CYS A 243 -36.72 28.24 -32.98
CA CYS A 243 -38.16 28.46 -32.99
C CYS A 243 -38.62 28.49 -34.46
N SER A 244 -39.37 27.47 -34.87
CA SER A 244 -40.13 27.51 -36.12
C SER A 244 -41.39 28.35 -35.89
N GLU A 245 -41.57 29.42 -36.66
CA GLU A 245 -42.87 30.10 -36.86
C GLU A 245 -43.82 29.23 -37.70
#